data_AF-A0A7V6W2T5-F1
#
_entry.id   AF-A0A7V6W2T5-F1
#
_cell.length_a   1.000
_cell.length_b   1.000
_cell.length_c   1.000
_cell.angle_alpha   90.00
_cell.angle_beta   90.00
_cell.angle_gamma   90.00
#
_symmetry.space_group_name_H-M   'P 1'
#
loop_
_entity.id
_entity.type
_entity.pdbx_description
1 polymer ?
#
loop_
_entity_poly.entity_id
_entity_poly.type
_entity_poly.pdbx_seq_one_letter_code
_entity_poly.pdbx_strand_id
1 'polypeptide(L)'
;MIKIEFFSKDKELILKITNGVLIIWLLGALIFTGNNLVDLMLKEPEMTYEEYETTYCINKMEKDDDDYCERMFESFKLNDKREITSQKRNLYTSIINVVIVSAGLGLINRKKK
;
A
#
# COMPACT_ATOMS: atom_id res chain seq x y z
N MET A 1 -35.83 14.48 25.16
CA MET A 1 -35.37 13.09 25.30
C MET A 1 -35.61 12.40 23.96
N ILE A 2 -34.59 12.29 23.11
CA ILE A 2 -34.73 11.76 21.75
C ILE A 2 -34.80 10.23 21.86
N LYS A 3 -36.00 9.67 21.69
CA LYS A 3 -36.21 8.23 21.57
C LYS A 3 -35.76 7.81 20.17
N ILE A 4 -34.65 7.10 20.08
CA ILE A 4 -34.21 6.43 18.86
C ILE A 4 -34.90 5.06 18.84
N GLU A 5 -36.10 4.99 18.29
CA GLU A 5 -36.80 3.74 17.99
C GLU A 5 -36.27 3.16 16.67
N PHE A 6 -35.12 2.48 16.72
CA PHE A 6 -34.53 1.71 15.61
C PHE A 6 -34.39 0.23 16.01
N PHE A 7 -35.47 -0.42 16.44
CA PHE A 7 -35.39 -1.76 17.03
C PHE A 7 -36.40 -2.74 16.42
N SER A 8 -36.01 -3.35 15.29
CA SER A 8 -35.99 -4.83 15.10
C SER A 8 -35.70 -5.21 13.64
N LYS A 9 -36.48 -4.69 12.68
CA LYS A 9 -36.32 -4.96 11.24
C LYS A 9 -35.09 -4.27 10.64
N ASP A 10 -34.86 -3.01 11.02
CA ASP A 10 -33.76 -2.21 10.50
C ASP A 10 -32.40 -2.74 10.95
N LYS A 11 -32.34 -3.37 12.12
CA LYS A 11 -31.10 -3.94 12.65
C LYS A 11 -30.56 -5.06 11.76
N GLU A 12 -31.44 -5.89 11.18
CA GLU A 12 -31.04 -6.96 10.26
C GLU A 12 -30.58 -6.39 8.90
N LEU A 13 -31.29 -5.38 8.39
CA LEU A 13 -30.92 -4.69 7.15
C LEU A 13 -29.56 -3.97 7.30
N ILE A 14 -29.39 -3.22 8.39
CA ILE A 14 -28.15 -2.52 8.72
C ILE A 14 -26.99 -3.52 8.81
N LEU A 15 -27.18 -4.66 9.48
CA LEU A 15 -26.13 -5.67 9.61
C LEU A 15 -25.72 -6.26 8.26
N LYS A 16 -26.68 -6.51 7.36
CA LYS A 16 -26.41 -6.99 5.99
C LYS A 16 -25.63 -5.95 5.18
N ILE A 17 -26.02 -4.68 5.25
CA ILE A 17 -25.32 -3.59 4.57
C ILE A 17 -23.90 -3.43 5.13
N THR A 18 -23.74 -3.39 6.46
CA THR A 18 -22.43 -3.28 7.10
C THR A 18 -21.52 -4.46 6.72
N ASN A 19 -22.03 -5.69 6.74
CA ASN A 19 -21.27 -6.85 6.28
C ASN A 19 -20.87 -6.72 4.80
N GLY A 20 -21.77 -6.27 3.92
CA GLY A 20 -21.46 -6.04 2.51
C GLY A 20 -20.33 -5.03 2.31
N VAL A 21 -20.39 -3.89 3.02
CA VAL A 21 -19.36 -2.85 2.98
C VAL A 21 -18.02 -3.39 3.50
N LEU A 22 -18.04 -4.12 4.63
CA LEU A 22 -16.83 -4.71 5.20
C LEU A 22 -16.20 -5.77 4.28
N ILE A 23 -17.00 -6.59 3.59
CA ILE A 23 -16.50 -7.57 2.63
C ILE A 23 -15.84 -6.86 1.44
N ILE A 24 -16.49 -5.84 0.87
CA ILE A 24 -15.92 -5.07 -0.25
C ILE A 24 -14.61 -4.39 0.19
N TRP A 25 -14.57 -3.83 1.39
CA TRP A 25 -13.36 -3.24 1.94
C TRP A 25 -12.26 -4.30 2.14
N LEU A 26 -12.59 -5.47 2.68
CA LEU A 26 -11.63 -6.56 2.87
C LEU A 26 -11.01 -6.99 1.53
N LEU A 27 -11.83 -7.15 0.49
CA LEU A 27 -11.34 -7.49 -0.85
C LEU A 27 -10.39 -6.42 -1.38
N GLY A 28 -10.75 -5.14 -1.24
CA GLY A 28 -9.87 -4.04 -1.64
C GLY A 28 -8.54 -4.04 -0.88
N ALA A 29 -8.57 -4.29 0.44
CA ALA A 29 -7.38 -4.36 1.26
C ALA A 29 -6.48 -5.56 0.88
N LEU A 30 -7.07 -6.71 0.56
CA LEU A 30 -6.33 -7.90 0.10
C LEU A 30 -5.65 -7.68 -1.25
N ILE A 31 -6.36 -7.10 -2.23
CA ILE A 31 -5.78 -6.78 -3.55
C ILE A 31 -4.60 -5.80 -3.38
N PHE A 32 -4.80 -4.75 -2.59
CA PHE A 32 -3.75 -3.76 -2.34
C PHE A 32 -2.54 -4.37 -1.61
N THR A 33 -2.77 -5.24 -0.63
CA THR A 33 -1.72 -6.00 0.06
C THR A 33 -0.94 -6.86 -0.92
N GLY A 34 -1.64 -7.61 -1.78
CA GLY A 34 -1.04 -8.49 -2.78
C GLY A 34 -0.14 -7.73 -3.75
N ASN A 35 -0.62 -6.62 -4.30
CA ASN A 35 0.15 -5.81 -5.24
C ASN A 35 1.43 -5.25 -4.60
N ASN A 36 1.32 -4.62 -3.42
CA ASN A 36 2.50 -4.08 -2.74
C ASN A 36 3.51 -5.18 -2.35
N LEU A 37 3.03 -6.38 -2.02
CA LEU A 37 3.89 -7.51 -1.71
C LEU A 37 4.64 -8.00 -2.96
N VAL A 38 3.95 -8.12 -4.10
CA VAL A 38 4.54 -8.51 -5.38
C VAL A 38 5.57 -7.47 -5.83
N ASP A 39 5.24 -6.18 -5.78
CA ASP A 39 6.17 -5.10 -6.16
C ASP A 39 7.46 -5.14 -5.32
N LEU A 40 7.34 -5.41 -4.01
CA LEU A 40 8.50 -5.54 -3.12
C LEU A 40 9.31 -6.83 -3.35
N MET A 41 8.67 -7.93 -3.75
CA MET A 41 9.36 -9.20 -4.00
C MET A 41 10.02 -9.26 -5.38
N LEU A 42 9.43 -8.60 -6.38
CA LEU A 42 9.95 -8.56 -7.75
C LEU A 42 10.86 -7.35 -7.99
N LYS A 43 11.13 -6.53 -6.96
CA LYS A 43 11.99 -5.37 -7.10
C LYS A 43 13.40 -5.80 -7.52
N GLU A 44 13.88 -5.21 -8.60
CA GLU A 44 15.24 -5.39 -9.08
C GLU A 44 16.26 -4.87 -8.05
N PRO A 45 17.47 -5.46 -7.99
CA PRO A 45 18.52 -4.99 -7.10
C PRO A 45 18.90 -3.53 -7.39
N GLU A 46 19.36 -2.83 -6.34
CA GLU A 46 19.80 -1.42 -6.46
C GLU A 46 20.93 -1.32 -7.50
N MET A 47 20.71 -0.52 -8.53
CA MET A 47 21.67 -0.31 -9.62
C MET A 47 22.97 0.30 -9.09
N THR A 48 24.11 -0.22 -9.53
CA THR A 48 25.42 0.34 -9.20
C THR A 48 25.67 1.65 -9.94
N TYR A 49 26.64 2.45 -9.48
CA TYR A 49 27.00 3.70 -10.16
C TYR A 49 27.49 3.45 -11.59
N GLU A 50 28.31 2.41 -11.82
CA GLU A 50 28.82 2.07 -13.15
C GLU A 50 27.70 1.69 -14.13
N GLU A 51 26.70 0.91 -13.67
CA GLU A 51 25.54 0.56 -14.47
C GLU A 51 24.67 1.79 -14.78
N TYR A 52 24.47 2.67 -13.79
CA TYR A 52 23.72 3.90 -13.95
C TYR A 52 24.40 4.86 -14.93
N GLU A 53 25.72 5.05 -14.78
CA GLU A 53 26.52 5.89 -15.65
C GLU A 53 26.46 5.38 -17.10
N THR A 54 26.66 4.07 -17.30
CA THR A 54 26.64 3.45 -18.63
C THR A 54 25.26 3.51 -19.27
N THR A 55 24.17 3.52 -18.49
CA THR A 55 22.79 3.53 -19.02
C THR A 55 22.28 4.94 -19.28
N TYR A 56 22.58 5.89 -18.39
CA TYR A 56 21.92 7.20 -18.36
C TYR A 56 22.87 8.38 -18.60
N CYS A 57 24.19 8.19 -18.52
CA CYS A 57 25.19 9.26 -18.65
C CYS A 57 26.10 9.12 -19.89
N ILE A 58 25.68 8.33 -20.89
CA ILE A 58 26.43 8.07 -22.14
C ILE A 58 26.87 9.37 -22.85
N ASN A 59 26.15 10.48 -22.69
CA ASN A 59 26.49 11.79 -23.24
C ASN A 59 27.08 12.76 -22.20
N LYS A 60 28.11 12.33 -21.45
CA LYS A 60 28.91 13.23 -20.58
C LYS A 60 29.48 14.45 -21.31
N MET A 61 29.54 14.43 -22.65
CA MET A 61 30.12 15.50 -23.48
C MET A 61 29.25 16.76 -23.65
N GLU A 62 27.97 16.77 -23.26
CA GLU A 62 27.08 17.93 -23.50
C GLU A 62 26.96 18.92 -22.34
N LYS A 63 27.53 18.62 -21.17
CA LYS A 63 27.43 19.48 -19.97
C LYS A 63 28.81 19.60 -19.32
N ASP A 64 29.37 20.82 -19.30
CA ASP A 64 30.57 21.22 -18.55
C ASP A 64 30.35 21.13 -17.02
N ASP A 65 29.94 19.98 -16.51
CA ASP A 65 29.63 19.74 -15.11
C ASP A 65 30.03 18.30 -14.78
N ASP A 66 31.30 18.12 -14.41
CA ASP A 66 31.93 16.83 -14.12
C ASP A 66 31.16 16.00 -13.07
N ASP A 67 30.43 16.68 -12.17
CA ASP A 67 29.67 16.06 -11.07
C ASP A 67 28.18 15.80 -11.41
N TYR A 68 27.71 16.17 -12.60
CA TYR A 68 26.28 16.06 -12.96
C TYR A 68 25.74 14.63 -12.81
N CYS A 69 26.49 13.64 -13.31
CA CYS A 69 26.06 12.24 -13.29
C CYS A 69 26.00 11.69 -11.85
N GLU A 70 26.97 12.06 -11.00
CA GLU A 70 27.02 11.64 -9.61
C GLU A 70 25.85 12.21 -8.79
N ARG A 71 25.53 13.50 -8.96
CA ARG A 71 24.35 14.12 -8.31
C ARG A 71 23.03 13.48 -8.74
N MET A 72 22.94 13.10 -10.02
CA MET A 72 21.76 12.40 -10.55
C MET A 72 21.65 10.98 -9.98
N PHE A 73 22.77 10.27 -9.83
CA PHE A 73 22.80 8.95 -9.21
C PHE A 73 22.37 8.99 -7.73
N GLU A 74 22.87 9.95 -6.95
CA GLU A 74 22.42 10.13 -5.56
C GLU A 74 20.93 10.46 -5.48
N SER A 75 20.42 11.26 -6.42
CA SER A 75 18.98 11.55 -6.52
C SER A 75 18.17 10.30 -6.86
N PHE A 76 18.66 9.47 -7.78
CA PHE A 76 18.05 8.18 -8.13
C PHE A 76 17.96 7.26 -6.90
N LYS A 77 19.06 7.10 -6.17
CA LYS A 77 19.14 6.31 -4.94
C LYS A 77 18.19 6.79 -3.85
N LEU A 78 18.06 8.11 -3.67
CA LEU A 78 17.12 8.68 -2.71
C LEU A 78 15.66 8.40 -3.11
N ASN A 79 15.33 8.51 -4.40
CA ASN A 79 13.99 8.20 -4.89
C ASN A 79 13.65 6.71 -4.73
N ASP A 80 14.60 5.83 -5.07
CA ASP A 80 14.45 4.39 -4.92
C ASP A 80 14.18 4.00 -3.45
N LYS A 81 14.96 4.53 -2.52
CA LYS A 81 14.77 4.33 -1.07
C LYS A 81 13.42 4.85 -0.59
N ARG A 82 12.99 6.01 -1.07
CA ARG A 82 11.68 6.60 -0.71
C ARG A 82 10.53 5.73 -1.21
N GLU A 83 10.63 5.23 -2.43
CA GLU A 83 9.64 4.33 -3.02
C GLU A 83 9.50 3.04 -2.20
N ILE A 84 10.63 2.38 -1.88
CA ILE A 84 10.63 1.16 -1.03
C ILE A 84 9.99 1.44 0.32
N THR A 85 10.34 2.56 0.94
CA THR A 85 9.81 2.94 2.26
C THR A 85 8.30 3.16 2.19
N SER A 86 7.83 3.83 1.13
CA SER A 86 6.41 4.06 0.87
C SER A 86 5.66 2.75 0.64
N GLN A 87 6.16 1.88 -0.23
CA GLN A 87 5.59 0.56 -0.51
C GLN A 87 5.51 -0.30 0.75
N LYS A 88 6.57 -0.34 1.58
CA LYS A 88 6.55 -1.04 2.87
C LYS A 88 5.48 -0.47 3.81
N ARG A 89 5.39 0.85 3.92
CA ARG A 89 4.36 1.50 4.76
C ARG A 89 2.95 1.18 4.27
N ASN A 90 2.73 1.20 2.96
CA ASN A 90 1.47 0.85 2.31
C ASN A 90 1.11 -0.63 2.55
N LEU A 91 2.07 -1.52 2.45
CA LEU A 91 1.92 -2.93 2.79
C LEU A 91 1.51 -3.12 4.26
N TYR A 92 2.22 -2.52 5.21
CA TYR A 92 1.84 -2.62 6.63
C TYR A 92 0.46 -2.06 6.91
N THR A 93 0.12 -0.91 6.33
CA THR A 93 -1.20 -0.28 6.49
C THR A 93 -2.32 -1.17 5.94
N SER A 94 -2.10 -1.80 4.79
CA SER A 94 -3.09 -2.70 4.18
C SER A 94 -3.25 -4.00 4.96
N ILE A 95 -2.17 -4.58 5.48
CA ILE A 95 -2.23 -5.74 6.39
C ILE A 95 -3.05 -5.40 7.65
N ILE A 96 -2.80 -4.23 8.26
CA ILE A 96 -3.57 -3.78 9.42
C ILE A 96 -5.06 -3.66 9.07
N ASN A 97 -5.40 -3.11 7.90
CA ASN A 97 -6.79 -3.04 7.44
C ASN A 97 -7.39 -4.43 7.27
N VAL A 98 -6.67 -5.39 6.67
CA VAL A 98 -7.14 -6.78 6.55
C VAL A 98 -7.45 -7.36 7.93
N VAL A 99 -6.58 -7.16 8.92
CA VAL A 99 -6.78 -7.65 10.30
C VAL A 99 -7.99 -7.00 10.95
N ILE A 100 -8.11 -5.66 10.90
CA ILE A 100 -9.21 -4.92 11.53
C ILE A 100 -10.55 -5.33 10.91
N VAL A 101 -10.65 -5.36 9.59
CA VAL A 101 -11.89 -5.70 8.89
C VAL A 101 -12.27 -7.16 9.11
N SER A 102 -11.28 -8.08 9.09
CA SER A 102 -11.52 -9.50 9.39
C SER A 102 -11.98 -9.72 10.83
N ALA A 103 -11.37 -9.03 11.79
CA ALA A 103 -11.79 -9.06 13.19
C ALA A 103 -13.19 -8.49 13.37
N GLY A 104 -13.50 -7.37 12.71
CA GLY A 104 -14.83 -6.74 12.72
C GLY A 104 -15.91 -7.66 12.16
N LEU A 105 -15.67 -8.26 10.99
CA LEU A 105 -16.56 -9.28 10.40
C LEU A 105 -16.73 -10.47 11.35
N GLY A 106 -15.65 -10.94 11.97
CA GLY A 106 -15.68 -12.03 12.93
C GLY A 106 -16.53 -11.71 14.16
N LEU A 107 -16.40 -10.52 14.74
CA LEU A 107 -17.17 -10.08 15.91
C LEU A 107 -18.66 -9.86 15.59
N ILE A 108 -18.97 -9.24 14.45
CA ILE A 108 -20.35 -8.96 14.02
C ILE A 108 -21.11 -10.27 13.74
N ASN A 109 -20.44 -11.23 13.10
CA ASN A 109 -21.05 -12.51 12.72
C ASN A 109 -20.89 -13.60 13.79
N ARG A 110 -20.23 -13.30 14.92
CA ARG A 110 -20.14 -14.24 16.04
C ARG A 110 -21.55 -14.45 16.59
N LYS A 111 -22.12 -15.64 16.37
CA LYS A 111 -23.36 -16.05 17.02
C LYS A 111 -23.16 -15.90 18.53
N LYS A 112 -23.92 -15.00 19.16
CA LYS A 112 -24.08 -15.01 20.62
C LYS A 112 -24.70 -16.37 20.96
N LYS A 113 -23.92 -17.25 21.58
CA LYS A 113 -24.48 -18.37 22.33
C LYS A 113 -25.31 -17.80 23.48
#